data_AF-A0A939UN26-F1
#
_entry.id   AF-A0A939UN26-F1
#
_cell.length_a   1.000
_cell.length_b   1.000
_cell.length_c   1.000
_cell.angle_alpha   90.00
_cell.angle_beta   90.00
_cell.angle_gamma   90.00
#
_symmetry.space_group_name_H-M   'P 1'
#
loop_
_entity.id
_entity.type
_entity.pdbx_description
1 polymer ?
#
loop_
_entity_poly.entity_id
_entity_poly.type
_entity_poly.pdbx_seq_one_letter_code
_entity_poly.pdbx_strand_id
1 'polypeptide(L)'
;MKKLLLVLLLAACSALAFADVNVMDLGAKGDGETDDTAAFVQAIEMAGPGGTVRVPFGKYVITDSLYLDGVTLAGNPDAAWPADDNVLPVILPKNLKKSALTLRRAAAVTGLAFIYSEQNFDKPVKYPVTIDIIGTGCWIRNVKIHGAFDGIRALGEDKPGNPGRLNIENVFMVNIVGTGVYLNGMRDVGLLENVEVWSPNVK
;
A
#
# COMPACT_ATOMS: atom_id res chain seq x y z
N MET A 1 21.31 51.24 36.09
CA MET A 1 21.90 49.92 35.75
C MET A 1 20.87 48.83 36.03
N LYS A 2 20.00 48.54 35.05
CA LYS A 2 19.94 47.26 34.32
C LYS A 2 20.02 46.02 35.22
N LYS A 3 18.87 45.47 35.62
CA LYS A 3 18.65 44.01 35.67
C LYS A 3 17.19 43.72 35.30
N LEU A 4 16.94 43.74 33.99
CA LEU A 4 15.75 43.16 33.37
C LEU A 4 15.97 41.64 33.37
N LEU A 5 15.22 40.91 34.20
CA LEU A 5 15.23 39.46 34.22
C LEU A 5 14.39 38.97 33.03
N LEU A 6 15.04 38.72 31.90
CA LEU A 6 14.42 38.09 30.74
C LEU A 6 14.42 36.58 30.97
N VAL A 7 13.31 36.04 31.48
CA VAL A 7 13.07 34.60 31.53
C VAL A 7 12.77 34.15 30.10
N LEU A 8 13.77 33.60 29.42
CA LEU A 8 13.58 32.83 28.19
C LEU A 8 12.84 31.54 28.54
N LEU A 9 11.52 31.53 28.33
CA LEU A 9 10.78 30.29 28.15
C LEU A 9 11.25 29.70 26.80
N LEU A 10 12.18 28.75 26.82
CA LEU A 10 12.33 27.84 25.69
C LEU A 10 11.06 26.99 25.65
N ALA A 11 10.09 27.42 24.85
CA ALA A 11 9.08 26.52 24.35
C ALA A 11 9.82 25.48 23.50
N ALA A 12 10.09 24.30 24.08
CA ALA A 12 10.38 23.12 23.31
C ALA A 12 9.11 22.84 22.50
N CYS A 13 9.04 23.40 21.30
CA CYS A 13 8.16 22.90 20.26
C CYS A 13 8.70 21.50 19.95
N SER A 14 8.24 20.50 20.70
CA SER A 14 8.31 19.13 20.23
C SER A 14 7.46 19.13 18.97
N ALA A 15 8.10 19.33 17.82
CA ALA A 15 7.49 18.99 16.55
C ALA A 15 6.89 17.60 16.75
N LEU A 16 5.58 17.48 16.59
CA LEU A 16 4.93 16.18 16.48
C LEU A 16 5.52 15.54 15.22
N ALA A 17 6.66 14.85 15.38
CA ALA A 17 7.19 14.00 14.36
C ALA A 17 6.18 12.86 14.23
N PHE A 18 5.63 12.70 13.04
CA PHE A 18 4.78 11.56 12.73
C PHE A 18 5.58 10.27 12.97
N ALA A 19 4.90 9.24 13.47
CA ALA A 19 5.57 7.97 13.76
C ALA A 19 6.11 7.34 12.47
N ASP A 20 7.35 6.87 12.51
CA ASP A 20 8.02 6.15 11.43
C ASP A 20 8.42 4.78 11.99
N VAL A 21 7.75 3.72 11.52
CA VAL A 21 7.81 2.38 12.12
C VAL A 21 8.27 1.37 11.07
N ASN A 22 9.37 0.67 11.32
CA ASN A 22 9.86 -0.37 10.43
C ASN A 22 9.26 -1.74 10.78
N VAL A 23 8.73 -2.46 9.80
CA VAL A 23 8.14 -3.80 10.00
C VAL A 23 9.15 -4.82 10.55
N MET A 24 10.43 -4.69 10.23
CA MET A 24 11.48 -5.59 10.72
C MET A 24 11.77 -5.40 12.22
N ASP A 25 11.58 -4.20 12.74
CA ASP A 25 11.71 -3.93 14.19
C ASP A 25 10.60 -4.62 14.99
N LEU A 26 9.50 -5.00 14.32
CA LEU A 26 8.38 -5.75 14.87
C LEU A 26 8.39 -7.24 14.49
N GLY A 27 9.53 -7.72 13.97
CA GLY A 27 9.79 -9.13 13.76
C GLY A 27 9.47 -9.69 12.37
N ALA A 28 9.06 -8.84 11.41
CA ALA A 28 8.93 -9.27 10.02
C ALA A 28 10.27 -9.81 9.50
N LYS A 29 10.24 -10.95 8.80
CA LYS A 29 11.42 -11.61 8.25
C LYS A 29 11.71 -11.20 6.83
N GLY A 30 10.68 -11.04 5.99
CA GLY A 30 10.89 -10.72 4.58
C GLY A 30 11.64 -11.80 3.81
N ASP A 31 11.55 -13.06 4.23
CA ASP A 31 12.26 -14.21 3.68
C ASP A 31 11.48 -14.93 2.55
N GLY A 32 10.22 -14.58 2.35
CA GLY A 32 9.32 -15.17 1.37
C GLY A 32 8.61 -16.45 1.84
N GLU A 33 8.81 -16.85 3.08
CA GLU A 33 8.27 -18.09 3.67
C GLU A 33 7.50 -17.83 4.98
N THR A 34 8.06 -17.01 5.86
CA THR A 34 7.47 -16.65 7.15
C THR A 34 6.25 -15.74 6.95
N ASP A 35 5.16 -16.07 7.65
CA ASP A 35 3.99 -15.20 7.71
C ASP A 35 4.30 -13.94 8.52
N ASP A 36 4.45 -12.82 7.83
CA ASP A 36 4.83 -11.52 8.38
C ASP A 36 3.61 -10.67 8.77
N THR A 37 2.39 -11.20 8.62
CA THR A 37 1.13 -10.46 8.81
C THR A 37 1.06 -9.73 10.16
N ALA A 38 1.43 -10.41 11.25
CA ALA A 38 1.34 -9.84 12.60
C ALA A 38 2.24 -8.60 12.78
N ALA A 39 3.45 -8.64 12.23
CA ALA A 39 4.39 -7.51 12.30
C ALA A 39 3.89 -6.31 11.50
N PHE A 40 3.29 -6.53 10.32
CA PHE A 40 2.69 -5.46 9.52
C PHE A 40 1.50 -4.82 10.22
N VAL A 41 0.59 -5.63 10.78
CA VAL A 41 -0.58 -5.12 11.52
C VAL A 41 -0.12 -4.27 12.70
N GLN A 42 0.85 -4.77 13.49
CA GLN A 42 1.39 -4.02 14.62
C GLN A 42 2.07 -2.71 14.16
N ALA A 43 2.79 -2.72 13.03
CA ALA A 43 3.44 -1.52 12.50
C ALA A 43 2.41 -0.45 12.11
N ILE A 44 1.33 -0.86 11.44
CA ILE A 44 0.24 0.02 11.03
C ILE A 44 -0.44 0.64 12.25
N GLU A 45 -0.71 -0.15 13.29
CA GLU A 45 -1.29 0.33 14.54
C GLU A 45 -0.36 1.32 15.26
N MET A 46 0.93 1.03 15.31
CA MET A 46 1.94 1.89 15.95
C MET A 46 2.19 3.19 15.17
N ALA A 47 2.15 3.15 13.84
CA ALA A 47 2.32 4.33 13.01
C ALA A 47 1.12 5.30 13.21
N GLY A 48 -0.10 4.75 13.20
CA GLY A 48 -1.32 5.53 13.38
C GLY A 48 -1.53 6.64 12.32
N PRO A 49 -2.63 7.39 12.40
CA PRO A 49 -2.93 8.44 11.41
C PRO A 49 -1.83 9.51 11.33
N GLY A 50 -1.37 9.77 10.11
CA GLY A 50 -0.25 10.65 9.78
C GLY A 50 1.12 9.94 9.78
N GLY A 51 1.21 8.74 10.34
CA GLY A 51 2.44 7.95 10.41
C GLY A 51 2.79 7.21 9.12
N THR A 52 4.02 6.72 9.09
CA THR A 52 4.58 5.91 8.00
C THR A 52 5.07 4.56 8.52
N VAL A 53 4.69 3.49 7.83
CA VAL A 53 5.26 2.16 7.99
C VAL A 53 6.31 1.94 6.91
N ARG A 54 7.55 1.65 7.32
CA ARG A 54 8.67 1.35 6.42
C ARG A 54 8.76 -0.13 6.15
N VAL A 55 8.90 -0.47 4.88
CA VAL A 55 9.07 -1.84 4.39
C VAL A 55 10.42 -1.92 3.67
N PRO A 56 11.46 -2.44 4.32
CA PRO A 56 12.76 -2.66 3.68
C PRO A 56 12.70 -3.72 2.59
N PHE A 57 13.74 -3.82 1.76
CA PHE A 57 13.84 -4.86 0.74
C PHE A 57 13.68 -6.27 1.36
N GLY A 58 12.87 -7.11 0.72
CA GLY A 58 12.49 -8.44 1.20
C GLY A 58 11.23 -8.94 0.50
N LYS A 59 10.85 -10.19 0.80
CA LYS A 59 9.60 -10.82 0.34
C LYS A 59 8.75 -11.17 1.55
N TYR A 60 7.60 -10.53 1.73
CA TYR A 60 6.79 -10.65 2.93
C TYR A 60 5.52 -11.43 2.61
N VAL A 61 5.35 -12.61 3.21
CA VAL A 61 4.11 -13.38 3.08
C VAL A 61 3.06 -12.74 3.95
N ILE A 62 1.93 -12.37 3.35
CA ILE A 62 0.80 -11.72 4.03
C ILE A 62 -0.45 -12.57 3.83
N THR A 63 -0.98 -13.11 4.92
CA THR A 63 -2.08 -14.09 4.92
C THR A 63 -3.44 -13.49 5.26
N ASP A 64 -3.50 -12.24 5.73
CA ASP A 64 -4.73 -11.47 5.96
C ASP A 64 -4.66 -10.05 5.34
N SER A 65 -5.80 -9.37 5.28
CA SER A 65 -5.91 -8.02 4.72
C SER A 65 -5.24 -6.98 5.62
N LEU A 66 -4.41 -6.12 5.03
CA LEU A 66 -3.84 -4.95 5.70
C LEU A 66 -4.77 -3.74 5.52
N TYR A 67 -5.14 -3.09 6.61
CA TYR A 67 -6.04 -1.93 6.59
C TYR A 67 -5.28 -0.66 6.95
N LEU A 68 -5.16 0.27 6.00
CA LEU A 68 -4.53 1.57 6.24
C LEU A 68 -5.59 2.65 6.45
N ASP A 69 -5.47 3.43 7.52
CA ASP A 69 -6.35 4.58 7.82
C ASP A 69 -5.50 5.77 8.26
N GLY A 70 -5.29 6.71 7.36
CA GLY A 70 -4.35 7.83 7.54
C GLY A 70 -2.87 7.42 7.59
N VAL A 71 -2.52 6.16 7.32
CA VAL A 71 -1.14 5.64 7.36
C VAL A 71 -0.57 5.55 5.95
N THR A 72 0.72 5.84 5.81
CA THR A 72 1.49 5.52 4.59
C THR A 72 2.24 4.21 4.76
N LEU A 73 2.07 3.25 3.85
CA LEU A 73 2.92 2.07 3.75
C LEU A 73 3.97 2.31 2.65
N ALA A 74 5.24 2.40 3.03
CA ALA A 74 6.31 2.90 2.16
C ALA A 74 7.50 1.93 2.04
N GLY A 75 7.80 1.51 0.81
CA GLY A 75 9.05 0.86 0.44
C GLY A 75 10.04 1.82 -0.21
N ASN A 76 10.69 1.38 -1.29
CA ASN A 76 11.64 2.20 -2.06
C ASN A 76 10.97 2.80 -3.31
N PRO A 77 10.57 4.10 -3.30
CA PRO A 77 9.86 4.71 -4.42
C PRO A 77 10.73 4.89 -5.67
N ASP A 78 12.05 5.01 -5.49
CA ASP A 78 13.01 5.26 -6.59
C ASP A 78 13.36 3.97 -7.35
N ALA A 79 13.03 2.81 -6.79
CA ALA A 79 13.22 1.51 -7.41
C ALA A 79 11.98 1.04 -8.19
N ALA A 80 10.89 1.80 -8.20
CA ALA A 80 9.70 1.42 -8.95
C ALA A 80 9.78 1.94 -10.39
N TRP A 81 9.04 1.24 -11.26
CA TRP A 81 8.74 1.58 -12.66
C TRP A 81 9.68 0.96 -13.70
N PRO A 82 9.19 0.59 -14.90
CA PRO A 82 8.68 -0.70 -15.35
C PRO A 82 9.71 -1.87 -15.42
N ALA A 83 10.74 -1.88 -14.59
CA ALA A 83 11.79 -2.91 -14.67
C ALA A 83 11.24 -4.35 -14.49
N ASP A 84 11.76 -5.26 -15.32
CA ASP A 84 11.53 -6.70 -15.20
C ASP A 84 12.10 -7.24 -13.87
N ASP A 85 13.18 -6.63 -13.38
CA ASP A 85 13.79 -6.94 -12.09
C ASP A 85 12.93 -6.47 -10.91
N ASN A 86 12.85 -7.32 -9.88
CA ASN A 86 12.14 -6.99 -8.64
C ASN A 86 13.10 -6.36 -7.62
N VAL A 87 13.30 -5.05 -7.77
CA VAL A 87 14.10 -4.21 -6.86
C VAL A 87 13.25 -3.55 -5.75
N LEU A 88 11.93 -3.71 -5.83
CA LEU A 88 10.97 -3.28 -4.81
C LEU A 88 10.85 -4.33 -3.70
N PRO A 89 10.60 -3.92 -2.45
CA PRO A 89 10.06 -4.83 -1.45
C PRO A 89 8.75 -5.46 -1.95
N VAL A 90 8.64 -6.77 -1.78
CA VAL A 90 7.56 -7.57 -2.35
C VAL A 90 6.62 -8.01 -1.24
N ILE A 91 5.34 -7.68 -1.36
CA ILE A 91 4.25 -8.32 -0.64
C ILE A 91 3.80 -9.54 -1.46
N LEU A 92 3.67 -10.69 -0.79
CA LEU A 92 3.16 -11.95 -1.33
C LEU A 92 1.80 -12.26 -0.70
N PRO A 93 0.68 -11.78 -1.27
CA PRO A 93 -0.64 -12.04 -0.70
C PRO A 93 -1.02 -13.52 -0.83
N LYS A 94 -1.52 -14.10 0.26
CA LYS A 94 -2.06 -15.48 0.31
C LYS A 94 -3.55 -15.53 0.66
N ASN A 95 -4.14 -14.40 1.04
CA ASN A 95 -5.55 -14.32 1.42
C ASN A 95 -6.48 -14.54 0.21
N LEU A 96 -7.46 -15.45 0.36
CA LEU A 96 -8.47 -15.75 -0.66
C LEU A 96 -9.84 -15.14 -0.37
N LYS A 97 -10.01 -14.46 0.76
CA LYS A 97 -11.33 -13.98 1.23
C LYS A 97 -11.50 -12.47 1.15
N LYS A 98 -10.42 -11.71 1.29
CA LYS A 98 -10.43 -10.24 1.26
C LYS A 98 -9.24 -9.71 0.48
N SER A 99 -9.31 -8.44 0.11
CA SER A 99 -8.20 -7.74 -0.56
C SER A 99 -6.90 -7.82 0.23
N ALA A 100 -5.77 -7.79 -0.47
CA ALA A 100 -4.46 -7.78 0.19
C ALA A 100 -4.25 -6.49 0.99
N LEU A 101 -4.66 -5.36 0.40
CA LEU A 101 -4.58 -4.03 1.00
C LEU A 101 -5.92 -3.31 0.87
N THR A 102 -6.38 -2.69 1.96
CA THR A 102 -7.55 -1.80 1.96
C THR A 102 -7.14 -0.39 2.39
N LEU A 103 -7.38 0.59 1.52
CA LEU A 103 -7.12 2.01 1.79
C LEU A 103 -8.37 2.72 2.28
N ARG A 104 -8.30 3.23 3.52
CA ARG A 104 -9.29 4.13 4.14
C ARG A 104 -8.79 5.57 4.07
N ARG A 105 -9.49 6.49 4.75
CA ARG A 105 -9.31 7.94 4.59
C ARG A 105 -7.84 8.35 4.72
N ALA A 106 -7.34 9.12 3.75
CA ALA A 106 -5.97 9.63 3.74
C ALA A 106 -4.85 8.57 3.84
N ALA A 107 -5.15 7.30 3.50
CA ALA A 107 -4.16 6.25 3.45
C ALA A 107 -3.34 6.29 2.16
N ALA A 108 -2.09 5.84 2.22
CA ALA A 108 -1.21 5.81 1.07
C ALA A 108 -0.36 4.54 0.99
N VAL A 109 0.00 4.15 -0.23
CA VAL A 109 0.99 3.10 -0.49
C VAL A 109 1.97 3.57 -1.55
N THR A 110 3.28 3.35 -1.31
CA THR A 110 4.32 3.75 -2.26
C THR A 110 5.53 2.82 -2.27
N GLY A 111 6.11 2.60 -3.46
CA GLY A 111 7.41 1.92 -3.61
C GLY A 111 7.37 0.44 -3.23
N LEU A 112 6.30 -0.26 -3.60
CA LEU A 112 6.08 -1.67 -3.27
C LEU A 112 5.62 -2.49 -4.47
N ALA A 113 5.92 -3.78 -4.45
CA ALA A 113 5.37 -4.75 -5.39
C ALA A 113 4.40 -5.70 -4.69
N PHE A 114 3.28 -6.03 -5.35
CA PHE A 114 2.37 -7.09 -4.95
C PHE A 114 2.47 -8.22 -5.99
N ILE A 115 2.94 -9.40 -5.57
CA ILE A 115 3.21 -10.51 -6.49
C ILE A 115 2.45 -11.76 -6.07
N TYR A 116 1.64 -12.27 -6.98
CA TYR A 116 0.93 -13.54 -6.86
C TYR A 116 1.69 -14.62 -7.62
N SER A 117 2.82 -15.07 -7.05
CA SER A 117 3.77 -15.98 -7.71
C SER A 117 3.19 -17.36 -8.06
N GLU A 118 2.09 -17.76 -7.42
CA GLU A 118 1.42 -19.06 -7.62
C GLU A 118 0.26 -18.99 -8.62
N GLN A 119 0.00 -17.82 -9.24
CA GLN A 119 -1.09 -17.69 -10.18
C GLN A 119 -0.90 -18.60 -11.40
N ASN A 120 -1.94 -19.36 -11.73
CA ASN A 120 -1.98 -20.19 -12.92
C ASN A 120 -2.81 -19.51 -14.02
N PHE A 121 -2.18 -19.04 -15.09
CA PHE A 121 -2.91 -18.28 -16.13
C PHE A 121 -3.79 -19.14 -17.07
N ASP A 122 -3.59 -20.46 -17.12
CA ASP A 122 -4.49 -21.36 -17.85
C ASP A 122 -5.73 -21.75 -17.01
N LYS A 123 -5.60 -21.73 -15.68
CA LYS A 123 -6.68 -22.00 -14.72
C LYS A 123 -6.59 -21.01 -13.54
N PRO A 124 -6.99 -19.75 -13.74
CA PRO A 124 -6.76 -18.71 -12.74
C PRO A 124 -7.44 -18.97 -11.41
N VAL A 125 -6.68 -18.79 -10.33
CA VAL A 125 -7.20 -18.67 -8.97
C VAL A 125 -7.76 -17.26 -8.81
N LYS A 126 -9.04 -17.20 -8.41
CA LYS A 126 -9.75 -15.95 -8.17
C LYS A 126 -9.40 -15.39 -6.79
N TYR A 127 -8.20 -14.82 -6.68
CA TYR A 127 -7.86 -13.96 -5.54
C TYR A 127 -8.80 -12.75 -5.50
N PRO A 128 -9.14 -12.24 -4.31
CA PRO A 128 -9.74 -10.91 -4.17
C PRO A 128 -8.84 -9.83 -4.78
N VAL A 129 -9.41 -8.65 -5.01
CA VAL A 129 -8.67 -7.51 -5.56
C VAL A 129 -7.42 -7.20 -4.74
N THR A 130 -6.32 -6.85 -5.39
CA THR A 130 -5.06 -6.57 -4.68
C THR A 130 -5.19 -5.37 -3.75
N ILE A 131 -5.63 -4.23 -4.27
CA ILE A 131 -5.83 -2.99 -3.50
C ILE A 131 -7.29 -2.55 -3.65
N ASP A 132 -8.02 -2.49 -2.54
CA ASP A 132 -9.38 -1.93 -2.49
C ASP A 132 -9.37 -0.55 -1.82
N ILE A 133 -10.01 0.42 -2.45
CA ILE A 133 -10.06 1.81 -1.99
C ILE A 133 -11.47 2.12 -1.55
N ILE A 134 -11.62 2.43 -0.26
CA ILE A 134 -12.92 2.76 0.33
C ILE A 134 -12.94 4.16 0.96
N GLY A 135 -11.77 4.74 1.24
CA GLY A 135 -11.64 6.07 1.84
C GLY A 135 -11.41 7.18 0.83
N THR A 136 -11.73 8.41 1.25
CA THR A 136 -11.43 9.64 0.50
C THR A 136 -9.96 10.04 0.67
N GLY A 137 -9.34 10.58 -0.38
CA GLY A 137 -7.97 11.11 -0.32
C GLY A 137 -6.88 10.05 -0.30
N CYS A 138 -7.15 8.84 -0.82
CA CYS A 138 -6.18 7.75 -0.86
C CYS A 138 -5.20 7.90 -2.02
N TRP A 139 -3.93 7.58 -1.79
CA TRP A 139 -2.87 7.76 -2.78
C TRP A 139 -2.14 6.43 -3.04
N ILE A 140 -1.96 6.06 -4.31
CA ILE A 140 -1.21 4.87 -4.74
C ILE A 140 -0.13 5.35 -5.69
N ARG A 141 1.15 5.17 -5.34
CA ARG A 141 2.27 5.61 -6.18
C ARG A 141 3.36 4.57 -6.34
N ASN A 142 4.01 4.51 -7.49
CA ASN A 142 5.26 3.73 -7.64
C ASN A 142 5.04 2.26 -7.24
N VAL A 143 3.95 1.66 -7.72
CA VAL A 143 3.53 0.29 -7.36
C VAL A 143 3.62 -0.65 -8.55
N LYS A 144 4.12 -1.86 -8.32
CA LYS A 144 4.03 -2.98 -9.26
C LYS A 144 2.99 -3.99 -8.78
N ILE A 145 2.13 -4.48 -9.67
CA ILE A 145 1.21 -5.59 -9.38
C ILE A 145 1.42 -6.68 -10.43
N HIS A 146 1.70 -7.91 -10.01
CA HIS A 146 1.98 -9.02 -10.93
C HIS A 146 1.18 -10.28 -10.59
N GLY A 147 0.48 -10.80 -11.59
CA GLY A 147 -0.24 -12.08 -11.49
C GLY A 147 -1.55 -12.01 -10.69
N ALA A 148 -2.00 -10.81 -10.33
CA ALA A 148 -3.24 -10.63 -9.61
C ALA A 148 -4.45 -11.04 -10.47
N PHE A 149 -5.54 -11.44 -9.80
CA PHE A 149 -6.82 -11.57 -10.48
C PHE A 149 -7.35 -10.17 -10.84
N ASP A 150 -7.64 -9.34 -9.85
CA ASP A 150 -7.94 -7.92 -10.04
C ASP A 150 -6.85 -7.05 -9.38
N GLY A 151 -6.47 -5.96 -10.03
CA GLY A 151 -5.42 -5.05 -9.58
C GLY A 151 -5.91 -4.06 -8.51
N ILE A 152 -6.46 -2.93 -8.95
CA ILE A 152 -6.94 -1.85 -8.08
C ILE A 152 -8.44 -1.66 -8.28
N ARG A 153 -9.18 -1.54 -7.17
CA ARG A 153 -10.60 -1.22 -7.16
C ARG A 153 -10.89 -0.03 -6.26
N ALA A 154 -11.77 0.86 -6.70
CA ALA A 154 -12.40 1.87 -5.87
C ALA A 154 -13.91 1.62 -5.86
N LEU A 155 -14.38 0.87 -4.85
CA LEU A 155 -15.80 0.54 -4.68
C LEU A 155 -16.09 0.09 -3.24
N GLY A 156 -15.17 -0.68 -2.64
CA GLY A 156 -15.37 -1.36 -1.35
C GLY A 156 -16.18 -2.63 -1.47
N GLU A 157 -15.60 -3.77 -1.07
CA GLU A 157 -16.28 -5.08 -1.13
C GLU A 157 -17.52 -5.16 -0.22
N ASP A 158 -17.36 -4.72 1.05
CA ASP A 158 -18.36 -4.93 2.10
C ASP A 158 -19.09 -3.64 2.52
N LYS A 159 -18.45 -2.48 2.31
CA LYS A 159 -18.98 -1.17 2.71
C LYS A 159 -18.60 -0.13 1.66
N PRO A 160 -19.51 0.19 0.73
CA PRO A 160 -19.23 1.21 -0.27
C PRO A 160 -18.97 2.56 0.39
N GLY A 161 -17.76 3.07 0.18
CA GLY A 161 -17.31 4.36 0.68
C GLY A 161 -17.34 5.45 -0.39
N ASN A 162 -16.73 6.61 -0.11
CA ASN A 162 -16.50 7.66 -1.10
C ASN A 162 -14.99 7.71 -1.41
N PRO A 163 -14.51 7.00 -2.45
CA PRO A 163 -13.11 7.03 -2.87
C PRO A 163 -12.74 8.31 -3.64
N GLY A 164 -13.36 9.44 -3.34
CA GLY A 164 -13.05 10.72 -3.95
C GLY A 164 -11.66 11.25 -3.60
N ARG A 165 -11.15 12.20 -4.39
CA ARG A 165 -9.79 12.79 -4.27
C ARG A 165 -8.69 11.73 -4.32
N LEU A 166 -8.94 10.67 -5.09
CA LEU A 166 -8.04 9.57 -5.34
C LEU A 166 -6.93 10.01 -6.30
N ASN A 167 -5.70 9.59 -6.01
CA ASN A 167 -4.58 9.73 -6.93
C ASN A 167 -3.89 8.37 -7.11
N ILE A 168 -3.85 7.87 -8.35
CA ILE A 168 -3.11 6.68 -8.76
C ILE A 168 -2.07 7.11 -9.78
N GLU A 169 -0.80 6.98 -9.44
CA GLU A 169 0.29 7.49 -10.26
C GLU A 169 1.41 6.46 -10.34
N ASN A 170 1.98 6.22 -11.51
CA ASN A 170 3.08 5.26 -11.66
C ASN A 170 2.65 3.90 -11.06
N VAL A 171 1.62 3.26 -11.65
CA VAL A 171 1.25 1.85 -11.36
C VAL A 171 1.37 0.87 -12.55
N PHE A 172 2.28 -0.11 -12.47
CA PHE A 172 2.62 -1.03 -13.56
C PHE A 172 2.09 -2.40 -13.20
N MET A 173 1.14 -2.87 -14.00
CA MET A 173 0.43 -4.11 -13.76
C MET A 173 0.75 -5.11 -14.84
N VAL A 174 1.17 -6.31 -14.43
CA VAL A 174 1.60 -7.37 -15.34
C VAL A 174 0.76 -8.62 -15.12
N ASN A 175 0.31 -9.26 -16.20
CA ASN A 175 -0.48 -10.49 -16.18
C ASN A 175 -1.70 -10.40 -15.23
N ILE A 176 -2.47 -9.32 -15.33
CA ILE A 176 -3.74 -9.20 -14.60
C ILE A 176 -4.79 -10.01 -15.34
N VAL A 177 -5.43 -10.94 -14.62
CA VAL A 177 -6.40 -11.89 -15.19
C VAL A 177 -7.74 -11.24 -15.49
N GLY A 178 -8.28 -10.51 -14.52
CA GLY A 178 -9.54 -9.80 -14.58
C GLY A 178 -9.33 -8.34 -14.93
N THR A 179 -9.67 -7.46 -13.98
CA THR A 179 -9.62 -6.01 -14.19
C THR A 179 -8.36 -5.41 -13.59
N GLY A 180 -7.58 -4.69 -14.40
CA GLY A 180 -6.43 -3.92 -13.93
C GLY A 180 -6.83 -2.83 -12.95
N VAL A 181 -7.67 -1.88 -13.40
CA VAL A 181 -8.18 -0.79 -12.56
C VAL A 181 -9.68 -0.64 -12.77
N TYR A 182 -10.45 -0.67 -11.69
CA TYR A 182 -11.89 -0.41 -11.67
C TYR A 182 -12.20 0.75 -10.72
N LEU A 183 -12.63 1.90 -11.24
CA LEU A 183 -13.01 3.04 -10.43
C LEU A 183 -14.50 3.32 -10.53
N ASN A 184 -15.19 3.31 -9.40
CA ASN A 184 -16.61 3.62 -9.28
C ASN A 184 -16.89 4.29 -7.91
N GLY A 185 -18.11 4.77 -7.68
CA GLY A 185 -18.54 5.29 -6.38
C GLY A 185 -17.87 6.60 -5.93
N MET A 186 -16.98 7.19 -6.74
CA MET A 186 -16.34 8.47 -6.47
C MET A 186 -17.36 9.61 -6.57
N ARG A 187 -17.45 10.45 -5.53
CA ARG A 187 -18.29 11.66 -5.52
C ARG A 187 -17.51 12.96 -5.75
N ASP A 188 -16.19 12.83 -5.94
CA ASP A 188 -15.22 13.89 -6.22
C ASP A 188 -14.28 13.41 -7.37
N VAL A 189 -13.16 14.08 -7.59
CA VAL A 189 -12.16 13.74 -8.62
C VAL A 189 -11.41 12.44 -8.31
N GLY A 190 -11.08 11.68 -9.35
CA GLY A 190 -10.06 10.63 -9.34
C GLY A 190 -9.04 10.91 -10.44
N LEU A 191 -7.76 10.91 -10.10
CA LEU A 191 -6.66 11.09 -11.04
C LEU A 191 -5.94 9.77 -11.27
N LEU A 192 -5.69 9.46 -12.54
CA LEU A 192 -4.82 8.39 -12.97
C LEU A 192 -3.75 8.99 -13.88
N GLU A 193 -2.50 8.72 -13.56
CA GLU A 193 -1.35 9.19 -14.31
C GLU A 193 -0.34 8.07 -14.42
N ASN A 194 0.17 7.81 -15.63
CA ASN A 194 1.19 6.78 -15.86
C ASN A 194 0.78 5.42 -15.25
N VAL A 195 -0.38 4.89 -15.67
CA VAL A 195 -0.89 3.59 -15.23
C VAL A 195 -0.89 2.65 -16.43
N GLU A 196 -0.13 1.58 -16.31
CA GLU A 196 0.10 0.63 -17.40
C GLU A 196 -0.41 -0.75 -17.01
N VAL A 197 -1.19 -1.38 -17.90
CA VAL A 197 -1.68 -2.76 -17.71
C VAL A 197 -1.24 -3.58 -18.92
N TRP A 198 -0.40 -4.57 -18.67
CA TRP A 198 0.15 -5.46 -19.69
C TRP A 198 -0.07 -6.93 -19.32
N SER A 199 -0.98 -7.62 -20.01
CA SER A 199 -1.37 -9.00 -19.69
C SER A 199 -1.08 -9.99 -20.83
N PRO A 200 0.19 -10.20 -21.22
CA PRO A 200 0.55 -11.04 -22.37
C PRO A 200 0.30 -12.54 -22.17
N ASN A 201 0.24 -13.02 -20.92
CA ASN A 201 0.12 -14.45 -20.62
C ASN A 201 -1.30 -14.87 -20.20
N VAL A 202 -2.23 -13.93 -20.12
CA VAL A 202 -3.63 -14.20 -19.80
C VAL A 202 -4.34 -14.51 -21.11
N LYS A 203 -4.92 -15.71 -21.21
CA LYS A 203 -5.61 -16.20 -22.42
C LYS A 203 -7.11 -15.99 -22.33
#